data_AF-A0A5K1IBG5-F1
#
_entry.id   AF-A0A5K1IBG5-F1
#
_cell.length_a   1.000
_cell.length_b   1.000
_cell.length_c   1.000
_cell.angle_alpha   90.00
_cell.angle_beta   90.00
_cell.angle_gamma   90.00
#
_symmetry.space_group_name_H-M   'P 1'
#
loop_
_entity.id
_entity.type
_entity.pdbx_description
1 polymer ?
#
loop_
_entity_poly.entity_id
_entity_poly.type
_entity_poly.pdbx_seq_one_letter_code
_entity_poly.pdbx_strand_id
1 'polypeptide(L)'
;MNAASEAPVSADTSSSATGSPGLARRAARAFQKGDYTHALGLYREAASQYGDALFRANIILCERRLEAPKAAASVPEPQALSRQLAETQRLLEHYFNRCETLEHRLLERG
;
A
#
# COMPACT_ATOMS: atom_id res chain seq x y z
N MET A 1 -4.86 66.27 -12.75
CA MET A 1 -5.64 66.23 -14.00
C MET A 1 -5.35 64.88 -14.65
N ASN A 2 -6.18 63.88 -14.33
CA ASN A 2 -7.13 63.21 -15.26
C ASN A 2 -6.40 62.11 -16.07
N ALA A 3 -6.85 60.87 -16.19
CA ALA A 3 -8.08 60.21 -15.78
C ALA A 3 -7.82 58.70 -15.69
N ALA A 4 -8.66 58.02 -14.91
CA ALA A 4 -8.81 56.58 -14.91
C ALA A 4 -9.25 56.07 -16.30
N SER A 5 -8.79 54.88 -16.68
CA SER A 5 -9.46 54.06 -17.69
C SER A 5 -9.28 52.58 -17.35
N GLU A 6 -10.37 52.03 -16.84
CA GLU A 6 -10.95 50.72 -17.16
C GLU A 6 -10.18 49.44 -16.80
N ALA A 7 -10.75 48.78 -15.79
CA ALA A 7 -10.59 47.36 -15.52
C ALA A 7 -11.13 46.49 -16.68
N PRO A 8 -10.54 45.32 -16.94
CA PRO A 8 -11.26 44.23 -17.58
C PRO A 8 -12.09 43.49 -16.52
N VAL A 9 -13.38 43.83 -16.55
CA VAL A 9 -14.56 42.97 -16.37
C VAL A 9 -14.30 41.45 -16.21
N SER A 10 -14.84 40.93 -15.10
CA SER A 10 -15.57 39.68 -14.98
C SER A 10 -15.02 38.43 -15.69
N ALA A 11 -14.17 37.68 -14.98
CA ALA A 11 -14.17 36.22 -15.13
C ALA A 11 -15.29 35.63 -14.25
N ASP A 12 -16.52 35.83 -14.70
CA ASP A 12 -17.64 35.03 -14.25
C ASP A 12 -17.44 33.62 -14.84
N THR A 13 -16.91 32.71 -14.03
CA THR A 13 -17.08 31.27 -14.27
C THR A 13 -17.95 30.72 -13.17
N SER A 14 -19.20 31.18 -13.20
CA SER A 14 -20.32 30.48 -12.62
C SER A 14 -20.33 29.03 -13.13
N SER A 15 -19.91 28.14 -12.23
CA SER A 15 -20.70 26.98 -11.82
C SER A 15 -21.49 26.26 -12.92
N SER A 16 -20.88 25.24 -13.52
CA SER A 16 -21.54 23.96 -13.78
C SER A 16 -20.54 22.96 -14.35
N ALA A 17 -19.80 22.28 -13.49
CA ALA A 17 -19.09 21.07 -13.88
C ALA A 17 -19.16 20.08 -12.72
N THR A 18 -20.07 19.12 -12.87
CA THR A 18 -19.82 17.70 -12.57
C THR A 18 -18.70 17.48 -11.58
N GLY A 19 -19.05 17.20 -10.31
CA GLY A 19 -18.05 16.98 -9.29
C GLY A 19 -16.98 16.00 -9.80
N SER A 20 -15.73 16.45 -9.74
CA SER A 20 -14.54 15.80 -10.27
C SER A 20 -14.40 14.34 -9.81
N PRO A 21 -14.66 13.34 -10.69
CA PRO A 21 -14.15 11.97 -10.49
C PRO A 21 -12.61 11.93 -10.36
N GLY A 22 -11.94 13.04 -10.67
CA GLY A 22 -10.54 13.28 -10.39
C GLY A 22 -10.18 13.25 -8.90
N LEU A 23 -11.03 13.72 -7.98
CA LEU A 23 -10.69 13.75 -6.55
C LEU A 23 -10.54 12.35 -5.97
N ALA A 24 -11.54 11.50 -6.18
CA ALA A 24 -11.49 10.10 -5.77
C ALA A 24 -10.32 9.35 -6.40
N ARG A 25 -10.05 9.59 -7.70
CA ARG A 25 -8.93 8.96 -8.42
C ARG A 25 -7.56 9.44 -7.92
N ARG A 26 -7.42 10.73 -7.60
CA ARG A 26 -6.21 11.31 -7.00
C ARG A 26 -5.97 10.78 -5.59
N ALA A 27 -7.03 10.70 -4.78
CA ALA A 27 -6.98 10.12 -3.45
C ALA A 27 -6.50 8.67 -3.49
N ALA A 28 -7.08 7.86 -4.39
CA ALA A 28 -6.67 6.47 -4.59
C ALA A 28 -5.19 6.34 -5.02
N ARG A 29 -4.71 7.23 -5.92
CA ARG A 29 -3.29 7.25 -6.32
C ARG A 29 -2.36 7.64 -5.17
N ALA A 30 -2.74 8.62 -4.34
CA ALA A 30 -1.97 8.99 -3.15
C ALA A 30 -1.92 7.83 -2.13
N PHE A 31 -3.05 7.15 -1.92
CA PHE A 31 -3.14 5.98 -1.06
C PHE A 31 -2.22 4.84 -1.53
N GLN A 32 -2.22 4.53 -2.83
CA GLN A 32 -1.34 3.51 -3.42
C GLN A 32 0.15 3.84 -3.26
N LYS A 33 0.51 5.12 -3.25
CA LYS A 33 1.88 5.59 -3.01
C LYS A 33 2.28 5.59 -1.54
N GLY A 34 1.35 5.29 -0.63
CA GLY A 34 1.58 5.34 0.81
C GLY A 34 1.52 6.75 1.41
N ASP A 35 1.11 7.76 0.63
CA ASP A 35 0.91 9.13 1.11
C ASP A 35 -0.49 9.26 1.74
N TYR A 36 -0.63 8.66 2.92
CA TYR A 36 -1.92 8.53 3.60
C TYR A 36 -2.45 9.88 4.12
N THR A 37 -1.58 10.83 4.46
CA THR A 37 -1.97 12.17 4.90
C THR A 37 -2.65 12.95 3.76
N HIS A 38 -2.03 12.94 2.58
CA HIS A 38 -2.61 13.60 1.41
C HIS A 38 -3.86 12.88 0.91
N ALA A 39 -3.85 11.53 0.90
CA ALA A 39 -5.03 10.74 0.54
C ALA A 39 -6.23 11.05 1.44
N LEU A 40 -6.01 11.15 2.76
CA LEU A 40 -7.04 11.48 3.74
C LEU A 40 -7.70 12.84 3.45
N GLY A 41 -6.91 13.87 3.15
CA GLY A 41 -7.42 15.20 2.79
C GLY A 41 -8.32 15.14 1.55
N LEU A 42 -7.87 14.46 0.49
CA LEU A 42 -8.63 14.32 -0.75
C LEU A 42 -9.92 13.50 -0.56
N TYR A 43 -9.90 12.47 0.29
CA TYR A 43 -11.11 11.71 0.60
C TYR A 43 -12.12 12.50 1.41
N ARG A 44 -11.69 13.35 2.34
CA ARG A 44 -12.58 14.27 3.08
C ARG A 44 -13.18 15.34 2.17
N GLU A 45 -12.38 15.87 1.26
CA GLU A 45 -12.87 16.81 0.23
C GLU A 45 -13.91 16.13 -0.68
N ALA A 46 -13.63 14.92 -1.15
CA ALA A 46 -14.59 14.15 -1.94
C ALA A 46 -15.86 13.81 -1.13
N ALA A 47 -15.72 13.44 0.14
CA ALA A 47 -16.85 13.19 1.04
C ALA A 47 -17.78 14.40 1.15
N SER A 48 -17.21 15.60 1.30
CA SER A 48 -17.99 16.85 1.36
C SER A 48 -18.77 17.15 0.07
N GLN A 49 -18.28 16.68 -1.09
CA GLN A 49 -18.88 16.95 -2.40
C GLN A 49 -19.89 15.89 -2.85
N TYR A 50 -19.63 14.60 -2.59
CA TYR A 50 -20.46 13.49 -3.09
C TYR A 50 -21.18 12.71 -1.98
N GLY A 51 -20.88 12.99 -0.72
CA GLY A 51 -21.46 12.35 0.45
C GLY A 51 -20.50 11.44 1.21
N ASP A 52 -20.54 11.56 2.53
CA ASP A 52 -19.66 10.85 3.46
C ASP A 52 -19.72 9.33 3.32
N ALA A 53 -20.90 8.76 3.08
CA ALA A 53 -21.09 7.32 3.01
C ALA A 53 -20.20 6.66 1.93
N LEU A 54 -19.89 7.36 0.84
CA LEU A 54 -19.08 6.85 -0.26
C LEU A 54 -17.59 6.75 0.08
N PHE A 55 -17.10 7.58 1.02
CA PHE A 55 -15.68 7.73 1.30
C PHE A 55 -15.27 7.38 2.73
N ARG A 56 -16.23 7.16 3.64
CA ARG A 56 -15.97 6.87 5.06
C ARG A 56 -15.02 5.69 5.28
N ALA A 57 -15.18 4.61 4.51
CA ALA A 57 -14.27 3.46 4.59
C ALA A 57 -12.82 3.83 4.24
N ASN A 58 -12.63 4.64 3.21
CA ASN A 58 -11.30 5.07 2.78
C ASN A 58 -10.64 6.02 3.80
N ILE A 59 -11.43 6.90 4.42
CA ILE A 59 -10.97 7.80 5.49
C ILE A 59 -10.45 6.99 6.68
N ILE A 60 -11.24 6.02 7.16
CA ILE A 60 -10.86 5.13 8.28
C ILE A 60 -9.59 4.34 7.94
N LEU A 61 -9.45 3.87 6.70
CA LEU A 61 -8.25 3.17 6.27
C LEU A 61 -7.00 4.07 6.30
N CYS A 62 -7.11 5.33 5.89
CA CYS A 62 -6.01 6.29 5.95
C CYS A 62 -5.63 6.59 7.41
N GLU A 63 -6.62 6.84 8.27
CA GLU A 63 -6.42 7.10 9.70
C GLU A 63 -5.69 5.94 10.39
N ARG A 64 -6.16 4.71 10.18
CA ARG A 64 -5.49 3.51 10.71
C ARG A 64 -4.06 3.35 10.21
N ARG A 65 -3.76 3.71 8.96
CA ARG A 65 -2.40 3.61 8.40
C ARG A 65 -1.46 4.68 8.95
N LEU A 66 -1.99 5.84 9.36
CA LEU A 66 -1.26 6.90 10.02
C LEU A 66 -1.04 6.62 11.51
N GLU A 67 -2.02 5.98 12.16
CA GLU A 67 -1.96 5.59 13.57
C GLU A 67 -1.16 4.30 13.79
N ALA A 68 -1.14 3.40 12.81
CA ALA A 68 -0.34 2.19 12.91
C ALA A 68 1.13 2.61 13.07
N PRO A 69 1.81 2.20 14.17
CA PRO A 69 3.26 2.24 14.16
C PRO A 69 3.66 1.47 12.92
N LYS A 70 4.53 2.05 12.09
CA LYS A 70 5.02 1.44 10.85
C LYS A 70 5.62 0.10 11.24
N ALA A 71 4.79 -0.94 11.31
CA ALA A 71 5.17 -2.30 11.44
C ALA A 71 5.79 -2.55 10.08
N ALA A 72 7.08 -2.23 10.00
CA ALA A 72 7.94 -2.77 9.00
C ALA A 72 7.58 -4.25 9.00
N ALA A 73 6.94 -4.70 7.91
CA ALA A 73 7.01 -6.09 7.57
C ALA A 73 8.51 -6.36 7.58
N SER A 74 8.98 -6.93 8.68
CA SER A 74 10.39 -7.19 8.89
C SER A 74 10.67 -8.28 7.89
N VAL A 75 11.14 -7.86 6.71
CA VAL A 75 11.87 -8.74 5.81
C VAL A 75 12.84 -9.45 6.75
N PRO A 76 12.75 -10.78 6.90
CA PRO A 76 13.62 -11.50 7.82
C PRO A 76 15.03 -11.08 7.46
N GLU A 77 15.73 -10.56 8.47
CA GLU A 77 17.06 -10.00 8.32
C GLU A 77 17.91 -11.04 7.55
N PRO A 78 18.71 -10.63 6.54
CA PRO A 78 19.37 -11.57 5.63
C PRO A 78 20.06 -12.75 6.32
N GLN A 79 20.59 -12.57 7.55
CA GLN A 79 21.19 -13.63 8.34
C GLN A 79 20.17 -14.64 8.86
N ALA A 80 18.95 -14.22 9.23
CA ALA A 80 17.88 -15.13 9.65
C ALA A 80 17.46 -16.04 8.50
N LEU A 81 17.36 -15.50 7.28
CA LEU A 81 17.09 -16.29 6.08
C LEU A 81 18.24 -17.28 5.79
N SER A 82 19.49 -16.83 5.87
CA SER A 82 20.65 -17.72 5.68
C SER A 82 20.70 -18.87 6.69
N ARG A 83 20.37 -18.60 7.96
CA ARG A 83 20.28 -19.64 9.00
C ARG A 83 19.19 -20.66 8.68
N GLN A 84 17.99 -20.20 8.31
CA GLN A 84 16.89 -21.07 7.95
C GLN A 84 17.22 -21.95 6.73
N LEU A 85 17.88 -21.38 5.72
CA LEU A 85 18.35 -22.14 4.55
C LEU A 85 19.37 -23.22 4.94
N ALA A 86 20.35 -22.89 5.79
CA ALA A 86 21.34 -23.86 6.25
C ALA A 86 20.72 -24.99 7.08
N GLU A 87 19.75 -24.68 7.95
CA GLU A 87 19.01 -25.67 8.73
C GLU A 87 18.20 -26.60 7.84
N THR A 88 17.52 -26.04 6.84
CA THR A 88 16.72 -26.82 5.87
C THR A 88 17.62 -27.74 5.06
N GLN A 89 18.75 -27.23 4.57
CA GLN A 89 19.73 -28.00 3.81
C GLN A 89 20.26 -29.20 4.62
N ARG A 90 20.65 -28.98 5.88
CA ARG A 90 21.10 -30.06 6.78
C ARG A 90 20.03 -31.14 7.00
N LEU A 91 18.77 -30.73 7.14
CA LEU A 91 17.68 -31.67 7.35
C LEU A 91 17.44 -32.54 6.11
N LEU A 92 17.50 -31.95 4.92
CA LEU A 92 17.37 -32.68 3.66
C LEU A 92 18.51 -33.67 3.46
N GLU A 93 19.75 -33.26 3.74
CA GLU A 93 20.92 -34.14 3.69
C GLU A 93 20.81 -35.30 4.67
N HIS A 94 20.29 -35.05 5.88
CA HIS A 94 20.05 -36.11 6.87
C HIS A 94 19.07 -37.16 6.33
N TYR A 95 17.92 -36.74 5.81
CA TYR A 95 16.91 -37.66 5.30
C TYR A 95 17.39 -38.41 4.05
N PHE A 96 18.08 -37.71 3.15
CA PHE A 96 18.67 -38.33 1.96
C PHE A 96 19.62 -39.47 2.35
N ASN A 97 20.60 -39.20 3.23
CA ASN A 97 21.56 -40.21 3.68
C ASN A 97 20.88 -41.38 4.41
N ARG A 98 19.82 -41.09 5.18
CA ARG A 98 19.06 -42.10 5.89
C ARG A 98 18.35 -43.05 4.93
N CYS A 99 17.75 -42.53 3.85
CA CYS A 99 17.11 -43.33 2.82
C CYS A 99 18.13 -44.22 2.10
N GLU A 100 19.22 -43.64 1.60
CA GLU A 100 20.30 -44.39 0.92
C GLU A 100 20.84 -45.54 1.79
N THR A 101 21.07 -45.27 3.09
CA THR A 101 21.55 -46.28 4.03
C THR A 101 20.56 -47.44 4.18
N LEU A 102 19.26 -47.15 4.21
CA LEU A 102 18.22 -48.17 4.34
C LEU A 102 18.10 -48.99 3.05
N GLU A 103 18.19 -48.34 1.90
CA GLU A 103 18.17 -49.00 0.58
C GLU A 103 19.34 -49.97 0.43
N HIS A 104 20.56 -49.54 0.76
CA HIS A 104 21.73 -50.43 0.76
C HIS A 104 21.54 -51.67 1.65
N ARG A 105 21.02 -51.48 2.87
CA ARG A 105 20.78 -52.60 3.80
C ARG A 105 19.70 -53.58 3.30
N LEU A 106 18.74 -53.10 2.52
CA LEU A 106 17.74 -53.96 1.89
C LEU A 106 18.36 -54.77 0.74
N LEU A 107 19.20 -54.13 -0.07
CA LEU A 107 19.94 -54.79 -1.15
C LEU A 107 20.92 -55.86 -0.65
N GLU A 108 21.51 -55.68 0.54
CA GLU A 108 22.40 -56.66 1.16
C GLU A 108 21.67 -57.85 1.83
N ARG A 109 20.36 -57.73 2.10
CA ARG A 109 19.55 -58.77 2.77
C ARG A 109 18.67 -59.61 1.82
N GLY A 110 18.53 -59.20 0.57
CA GLY A 110 17.83 -59.96 -0.48
C GLY A 110 18.77 -60.88 -1.23
#